data_AF-A0A2V7CC97-F1
#
_entry.id   AF-A0A2V7CC97-F1
#
_cell.length_a   1.000
_cell.length_b   1.000
_cell.length_c   1.000
_cell.angle_alpha   90.00
_cell.angle_beta   90.00
_cell.angle_gamma   90.00
#
_symmetry.space_group_name_H-M   'P 1'
#
loop_
_entity.id
_entity.type
_entity.pdbx_description
1 polymer ?
#
loop_
_entity_poly.entity_id
_entity_poly.type
_entity_poly.pdbx_seq_one_letter_code
_entity_poly.pdbx_strand_id
1 'polypeptide(L)' 'MGRPSTVAPFAPQIEAWLRETPALSGAEVLRRAREVGYRGGKSALYELVRRLRIPISASLTVLPGNSGNASR' A
#
# COMPACT_ATOMS: atom_id res chain seq x y z
N MET A 1 -7.22 -18.82 -14.84
CA MET A 1 -5.86 -18.37 -14.48
C MET A 1 -5.81 -16.86 -14.58
N GLY A 2 -5.78 -16.16 -13.44
CA GLY A 2 -5.97 -14.72 -13.33
C GLY A 2 -4.96 -13.95 -14.17
N ARG A 3 -5.46 -13.03 -15.02
CA ARG A 3 -4.60 -12.13 -15.77
C ARG A 3 -3.76 -11.35 -14.75
N PRO A 4 -2.43 -11.47 -14.73
CA PRO A 4 -1.61 -10.72 -13.79
C PRO A 4 -1.94 -9.25 -14.00
N SER A 5 -2.38 -8.56 -12.94
CA SER A 5 -2.67 -7.15 -13.00
C SER A 5 -1.41 -6.46 -13.53
N THR A 6 -1.53 -5.66 -14.59
CA THR A 6 -0.37 -4.97 -15.21
C THR A 6 0.42 -4.12 -14.21
N VAL A 7 -0.17 -3.84 -13.06
CA VAL A 7 0.42 -3.11 -11.93
C VAL A 7 1.18 -4.00 -10.93
N ALA A 8 0.94 -5.31 -10.90
CA ALA A 8 1.57 -6.26 -9.97
C ALA A 8 3.12 -6.20 -9.96
N PRO A 9 3.82 -6.15 -11.12
CA PRO A 9 5.29 -6.06 -11.10
C PRO A 9 5.81 -4.71 -10.57
N PHE A 10 4.98 -3.66 -10.57
CA PHE A 10 5.36 -2.33 -10.09
C PHE A 10 5.09 -2.15 -8.58
N ALA A 11 4.38 -3.08 -7.93
CA ALA A 11 4.04 -3.00 -6.51
C ALA A 11 5.24 -2.79 -5.56
N PRO A 12 6.32 -3.58 -5.61
CA PRO A 12 7.45 -3.39 -4.69
C PRO A 12 8.13 -2.02 -4.88
N GLN A 13 8.19 -1.53 -6.12
CA GLN A 13 8.78 -0.23 -6.43
C GLN A 13 7.91 0.93 -5.94
N ILE A 14 6.59 0.82 -6.14
CA ILE A 14 5.62 1.82 -5.64
C ILE A 14 5.63 1.85 -4.11
N GLU A 15 5.73 0.69 -3.45
CA GLU A 15 5.83 0.61 -1.99
C GLU A 15 7.09 1.32 -1.48
N ALA A 16 8.24 1.13 -2.13
CA ALA A 16 9.48 1.82 -1.77
C ALA A 16 9.32 3.36 -1.85
N TRP A 17 8.73 3.86 -2.93
CA TRP A 17 8.47 5.30 -3.08
C TRP A 17 7.53 5.85 -2.00
N LEU A 18 6.49 5.10 -1.62
CA LEU A 18 5.55 5.50 -0.56
C LEU A 18 6.18 5.40 0.83
N ARG A 19 7.12 4.48 1.05
CA ARG A 19 7.88 4.36 2.30
C ARG A 19 8.86 5.54 2.47
N GLU A 20 9.54 5.92 1.40
CA GLU A 20 10.44 7.08 1.37
C GLU A 20 9.67 8.40 1.49
N THR A 21 8.51 8.50 0.84
CA THR A 21 7.68 9.71 0.87
C THR A 21 6.21 9.35 0.99
N PRO A 22 5.67 9.22 2.23
CA PRO A 22 4.27 8.85 2.45
C PRO A 22 3.26 9.84 1.85
N ALA A 23 3.64 11.11 1.75
CA ALA A 23 2.84 12.18 1.16
C ALA A 23 2.82 12.18 -0.38
N LEU A 24 3.59 11.31 -1.04
CA LEU A 24 3.76 11.29 -2.50
C LEU A 24 2.42 11.09 -3.20
N SER A 25 1.96 12.08 -3.97
CA SER A 25 0.63 12.04 -4.59
C SER A 25 0.48 10.87 -5.57
N GLY A 26 -0.73 10.33 -5.70
CA GLY A 26 -1.00 9.26 -6.67
C GLY A 26 -0.61 9.67 -8.10
N ALA A 27 -0.81 10.94 -8.46
CA ALA A 27 -0.41 11.47 -9.76
C ALA A 27 1.11 11.42 -9.98
N GLU A 28 1.89 11.72 -8.94
CA GLU A 28 3.34 11.62 -8.96
C GLU A 28 3.81 10.15 -9.06
N VAL A 29 3.16 9.24 -8.32
CA VAL A 29 3.39 7.80 -8.46
C VAL A 29 3.10 7.33 -9.90
N LEU A 30 2.01 7.79 -10.51
CA LEU A 30 1.66 7.46 -11.89
C LEU A 30 2.71 7.98 -12.88
N ARG A 31 3.22 9.20 -12.67
CA ARG A 31 4.26 9.79 -13.51
C ARG A 31 5.53 8.93 -13.45
N ARG A 32 6.03 8.65 -12.24
CA ARG A 32 7.21 7.79 -12.03
C ARG A 32 7.01 6.38 -12.59
N ALA A 33 5.82 5.79 -12.40
CA ALA A 33 5.50 4.49 -12.95
C ALA A 33 5.61 4.47 -14.49
N ARG A 34 5.13 5.53 -15.16
CA ARG A 34 5.22 5.65 -16.62
C ARG A 34 6.65 5.79 -17.12
N GLU A 35 7.49 6.52 -16.39
CA GLU A 35 8.92 6.67 -16.70
C GLU A 35 9.65 5.32 -16.67
N VAL A 36 9.26 4.41 -15.78
CA VAL A 36 9.81 3.05 -15.70
C VAL A 36 9.08 2.03 -16.60
N GLY A 37 8.15 2.48 -17.45
CA GLY A 37 7.50 1.64 -18.47
C GLY A 37 6.08 1.16 -18.14
N TYR A 38 5.42 1.68 -17.11
CA TYR A 38 4.03 1.36 -16.81
C TYR A 38 3.08 1.86 -17.90
N ARG A 39 2.39 0.92 -18.55
CA ARG A 39 1.36 1.20 -19.58
C ARG A 39 -0.07 0.86 -19.14
N GLY A 40 -0.26 0.51 -17.86
CA GLY A 40 -1.58 0.17 -17.32
C GLY A 40 -2.49 1.38 -17.11
N GLY A 41 -3.74 1.11 -16.75
CA GLY A 41 -4.75 2.15 -16.49
C GLY A 41 -4.50 2.90 -15.17
N LYS A 42 -4.84 4.19 -15.14
CA LYS A 42 -4.68 5.05 -13.95
C LYS A 42 -5.38 4.46 -12.71
N SER A 43 -6.60 3.94 -12.88
CA SER A 43 -7.40 3.40 -11.78
C SER A 43 -6.73 2.20 -11.10
N ALA A 44 -6.10 1.31 -11.87
CA ALA A 44 -5.41 0.14 -11.30
C ALA A 44 -4.21 0.55 -10.45
N LEU A 45 -3.50 1.61 -10.86
CA LEU A 45 -2.39 2.17 -10.09
C LEU A 45 -2.88 2.89 -8.82
N TYR A 46 -3.94 3.70 -8.91
CA TYR A 46 -4.49 4.38 -7.74
C TYR A 46 -5.06 3.41 -6.69
N GLU A 47 -5.73 2.34 -7.13
CA GLU A 47 -6.18 1.29 -6.23
C GLU A 47 -5.01 0.61 -5.51
N LEU A 48 -3.91 0.34 -6.21
CA LEU A 48 -2.70 -0.20 -5.59
C LEU A 48 -2.10 0.77 -4.58
N VAL A 49 -1.92 2.04 -4.94
CA VAL A 49 -1.40 3.08 -4.03
C VAL A 49 -2.27 3.21 -2.79
N ARG A 50 -3.59 3.19 -2.96
CA ARG A 50 -4.54 3.25 -1.84
C ARG A 50 -4.35 2.06 -0.90
N ARG A 51 -4.21 0.84 -1.44
CA ARG A 51 -3.96 -0.38 -0.65
C ARG A 51 -2.62 -0.33 0.09
N LEU A 52 -1.55 0.12 -0.57
CA LEU A 52 -0.22 0.22 0.02
C LEU A 52 -0.10 1.30 1.11
N ARG A 53 -0.94 2.35 1.03
CA ARG A 53 -1.02 3.39 2.06
C ARG A 53 -1.79 2.97 3.31
N ILE A 54 -2.56 1.88 3.27
CA ILE A 54 -3.24 1.40 4.47
C ILE A 54 -2.15 0.93 5.43
N PRO A 55 -1.96 1.59 6.59
CA PRO A 55 -0.98 1.13 7.55
C PRO A 55 -1.35 -0.29 7.96
N ILE A 56 -0.39 -1.22 7.84
CA ILE A 56 -0.54 -2.64 8.24
C ILE A 56 -0.93 -2.77 9.74
N SER A 57 -0.87 -1.67 10.50
CA SER A 57 -1.42 -1.55 11.86
C SER A 57 -2.94 -1.77 11.97
N ALA A 58 -3.70 -1.72 10.88
CA ALA A 58 -5.15 -1.98 10.92
C ALA A 58 -5.50 -3.48 11.08
N SER A 59 -4.52 -4.39 11.03
CA SER A 59 -4.76 -5.84 11.11
C SER A 59 -4.41 -6.46 12.46
N LEU A 60 -3.88 -5.70 13.44
CA LEU A 60 -3.39 -6.28 14.71
C LEU A 60 -4.07 -5.81 16.01
N THR A 61 -5.17 -5.06 15.95
CA THR A 61 -5.77 -4.53 17.18
C THR A 61 -7.30 -4.60 17.17
N VAL A 62 -7.85 -5.72 17.65
CA VAL A 62 -8.98 -5.77 18.60
C VAL A 62 -8.82 -7.06 19.40
N LEU A 63 -8.20 -6.94 20.57
CA LEU A 63 -8.49 -7.79 21.74
C LEU A 63 -8.50 -6.84 22.97
N PRO A 64 -9.67 -6.30 23.36
CA PRO A 64 -9.83 -5.75 24.70
C PRO A 64 -10.17 -6.91 25.63
N GLY A 65 -9.24 -7.33 26.48
CA GLY A 65 -9.59 -8.30 27.51
C GLY A 65 -8.40 -8.96 28.19
N ASN A 66 -8.02 -8.39 29.33
CA ASN A 66 -7.94 -9.09 30.62
C ASN A 66 -6.82 -8.48 31.48
N SER A 67 -7.10 -7.32 32.09
CA SER A 67 -6.36 -6.89 33.28
C SER A 67 -7.06 -7.50 34.49
N GLY A 68 -6.82 -8.80 34.71
CA GLY A 68 -7.18 -9.51 35.92
C GLY A 68 -5.97 -9.62 36.85
N ASN A 69 -6.05 -8.92 37.98
CA ASN A 69 -5.40 -9.12 39.28
C ASN A 69 -3.86 -9.34 39.37
N ALA A 70 -3.20 -8.57 40.25
CA ALA A 70 -2.29 -9.10 41.27
C ALA A 70 -1.85 -7.99 42.25
N SER A 71 -2.11 -8.25 43.54
CA SER A 71 -1.33 -7.81 44.71
C SER A 71 -1.41 -6.35 45.18
N ARG A 72 -2.21 -6.09 46.23
CA ARG A 72 -1.75 -6.07 47.63
C ARG A 72 -2.88 -5.79 48.60
#